data_AF-A0A1Y2X6E4-F1
#
_entry.id   AF-A0A1Y2X6E4-F1
#
_cell.length_a   1.000
_cell.length_b   1.000
_cell.length_c   1.000
_cell.angle_alpha   90.00
_cell.angle_beta   90.00
_cell.angle_gamma   90.00
#
_symmetry.space_group_name_H-M   'P 1'
#
loop_
_entity.id
_entity.type
_entity.pdbx_description
1 polymer ?
#
loop_
_entity_poly.entity_id
_entity_poly.type
_entity_poly.pdbx_seq_one_letter_code
_entity_poly.pdbx_strand_id
1 'polypeptide(L)'
;MNDKRLEPLRDVGEQGRARRFQRLRRTDLLSRFRQMVRLDEATFRPGQLEVLTAIAKGFSPIVQVQGTGGGKSLSFMLPAYCAPDGITLVVVPLVALREDLQRRCTEAGLRSFVYRAGEPTDSDVSIVFVTPETLVTKSFQTYLARLQQNQSLDRIVVDECHLVLDVLYSAPNKKVRFREEFVQMGSILEQAGVQLIFFTATLLVRDQTNFYRAMNLQPGHVELFRQPTTRVAFYY
;
A
#
# COMPACT_ATOMS: atom_id res chain seq x y z
N MET A 1 10.86 -32.52 33.27
CA MET A 1 10.05 -31.29 33.20
C MET A 1 10.36 -30.61 31.88
N ASN A 2 9.58 -30.88 30.84
CA ASN A 2 9.70 -30.23 29.53
C ASN A 2 8.63 -29.14 29.44
N ASP A 3 9.05 -27.88 29.55
CA ASP A 3 8.20 -26.71 29.31
C ASP A 3 8.09 -26.49 27.80
N LYS A 4 6.96 -26.93 27.23
CA LYS A 4 6.53 -26.61 25.87
C LYS A 4 6.03 -25.17 25.85
N ARG A 5 6.93 -24.20 25.72
CA ARG A 5 6.54 -22.85 25.27
C ARG A 5 6.11 -22.94 23.82
N LEU A 6 4.80 -22.74 23.62
CA LEU A 6 4.13 -22.70 22.33
C LEU A 6 4.80 -21.67 21.41
N GLU A 7 5.44 -22.14 20.34
CA GLU A 7 5.62 -21.31 19.16
C GLU A 7 4.26 -21.15 18.47
N PRO A 8 3.82 -19.94 18.11
CA PRO A 8 2.67 -19.80 17.24
C PRO A 8 3.11 -20.28 15.85
N LEU A 9 2.67 -21.49 15.51
CA LEU A 9 2.66 -22.00 14.15
C LEU A 9 2.11 -20.89 13.24
N ARG A 10 3.00 -20.24 12.48
CA ARG A 10 2.60 -19.47 11.30
C ARG A 10 1.79 -20.43 10.45
N ASP A 11 0.53 -20.12 10.20
CA ASP A 11 -0.39 -20.96 9.42
C ASP A 11 0.05 -20.89 7.94
N VAL A 12 1.11 -21.63 7.62
CA VAL A 12 1.72 -21.76 6.28
C VAL A 12 0.83 -22.72 5.48
N GLY A 13 -0.23 -22.20 4.90
CA GLY A 13 -1.09 -22.97 4.01
C GLY A 13 -1.62 -22.11 2.87
N GLU A 14 -1.86 -22.74 1.70
CA GLU A 14 -2.33 -22.17 0.42
C GLU A 14 -3.65 -21.34 0.50
N GLN A 15 -4.23 -21.21 1.69
CA GLN A 15 -5.45 -20.47 1.98
C GLN A 15 -5.21 -19.20 2.82
N GLY A 16 -3.98 -18.90 3.25
CA GLY A 16 -3.69 -17.83 4.22
C GLY A 16 -4.20 -16.46 3.77
N ARG A 17 -3.86 -16.06 2.54
CA ARG A 17 -4.33 -14.79 1.95
C ARG A 17 -5.85 -14.76 1.80
N ALA A 18 -6.45 -15.82 1.28
CA ALA A 18 -7.91 -15.88 1.08
C ALA A 18 -8.68 -15.76 2.42
N ARG A 19 -8.18 -16.42 3.47
CA ARG A 19 -8.72 -16.31 4.84
C ARG A 19 -8.58 -14.89 5.39
N ARG A 20 -7.44 -14.22 5.19
CA ARG A 20 -7.26 -12.82 5.59
C ARG A 20 -8.23 -11.88 4.88
N PHE A 21 -8.43 -12.03 3.57
CA PHE A 21 -9.45 -11.26 2.84
C PHE A 21 -10.88 -11.59 3.30
N GLN A 22 -11.20 -12.85 3.61
CA GLN A 22 -12.51 -13.21 4.17
C GLN A 22 -12.74 -12.59 5.55
N ARG A 23 -11.72 -12.58 6.41
CA ARG A 23 -11.75 -11.90 7.72
C ARG A 23 -11.95 -10.39 7.56
N LEU A 24 -11.20 -9.76 6.66
CA LEU A 24 -11.32 -8.32 6.37
C LEU A 24 -12.73 -7.97 5.86
N ARG A 25 -13.32 -8.78 4.97
CA ARG A 25 -14.70 -8.58 4.47
C ARG A 25 -15.78 -8.63 5.55
N ARG A 26 -15.57 -9.41 6.61
CA ARG A 26 -16.52 -9.58 7.71
C ARG A 26 -16.29 -8.60 8.87
N THR A 27 -15.25 -7.79 8.77
CA THR A 27 -14.85 -6.88 9.83
C THR A 27 -15.72 -5.64 9.82
N ASP A 28 -16.20 -5.23 10.99
CA ASP A 28 -16.72 -3.87 11.19
C ASP A 28 -15.54 -2.89 11.14
N LEU A 29 -15.39 -2.25 9.97
CA LEU A 29 -14.30 -1.33 9.70
C LEU A 29 -14.34 -0.11 10.63
N LEU A 30 -15.53 0.38 11.01
CA LEU A 30 -15.64 1.56 11.86
C LEU A 30 -15.22 1.22 13.30
N SER A 31 -15.67 0.08 13.83
CA SER A 31 -15.23 -0.38 15.14
C SER A 31 -13.71 -0.59 15.19
N ARG A 32 -13.12 -1.21 14.15
CA ARG A 32 -11.66 -1.39 14.08
C ARG A 32 -10.92 -0.09 13.93
N PHE A 33 -11.46 0.86 13.18
CA PHE A 33 -10.87 2.19 13.06
C PHE A 33 -10.80 2.89 14.41
N ARG A 34 -11.91 2.92 15.16
CA ARG A 34 -11.99 3.50 16.52
C ARG A 34 -10.99 2.86 17.48
N GLN A 35 -10.87 1.53 17.46
CA GLN A 35 -9.87 0.79 18.23
C GLN A 35 -8.44 1.18 17.85
N MET A 36 -8.14 1.25 16.55
CA MET A 36 -6.82 1.57 16.03
C MET A 36 -6.37 2.99 16.43
N VAL A 37 -7.28 3.98 16.38
CA VAL A 37 -6.97 5.37 16.74
C VAL A 37 -7.21 5.70 18.21
N ARG A 38 -7.73 4.74 19.00
CA ARG A 38 -8.07 4.90 20.43
C ARG A 38 -9.01 6.07 20.70
N LEU A 39 -10.03 6.22 19.85
CA LEU A 39 -11.04 7.28 19.96
C LEU A 39 -12.40 6.75 19.53
N ASP A 40 -13.33 6.64 20.48
CA ASP A 40 -14.66 6.05 20.24
C ASP A 40 -15.54 6.90 19.31
N GLU A 41 -15.38 8.23 19.36
CA GLU A 41 -16.11 9.17 18.50
C GLU A 41 -15.49 9.31 17.09
N ALA A 42 -14.42 8.58 16.79
CA ALA A 42 -13.79 8.64 15.48
C ALA A 42 -14.77 8.18 14.39
N THR A 43 -14.82 8.96 13.31
CA THR A 43 -15.63 8.69 12.13
C THR A 43 -14.76 8.78 10.87
N PHE A 44 -15.17 8.05 9.83
CA PHE A 44 -14.52 8.16 8.53
C PHE A 44 -14.76 9.53 7.93
N ARG A 45 -13.72 10.09 7.33
CA ARG A 45 -13.88 11.26 6.44
C ARG A 45 -14.68 10.83 5.21
N PRO A 46 -15.35 11.77 4.51
CA PRO A 46 -16.05 11.46 3.26
C PRO A 46 -15.16 10.63 2.32
N GLY A 47 -15.73 9.65 1.62
CA GLY A 47 -15.04 8.78 0.66
C GLY A 47 -14.10 7.71 1.23
N GLN A 48 -13.72 7.78 2.51
CA GLN A 48 -12.80 6.80 3.09
C GLN A 48 -13.45 5.43 3.24
N LEU A 49 -14.72 5.37 3.65
CA LEU A 49 -15.43 4.10 3.85
C LEU A 49 -15.60 3.36 2.52
N GLU A 50 -15.86 4.08 1.45
CA GLU A 50 -16.04 3.55 0.09
C GLU A 50 -14.76 2.88 -0.39
N VAL A 51 -13.61 3.56 -0.25
CA VAL A 51 -12.30 2.99 -0.59
C VAL A 51 -11.97 1.79 0.29
N LEU A 52 -12.16 1.91 1.61
CA LEU A 52 -11.88 0.82 2.56
C LEU A 52 -12.75 -0.40 2.29
N THR A 53 -14.03 -0.19 1.94
CA THR A 53 -14.95 -1.25 1.56
C THR A 53 -14.51 -1.93 0.27
N ALA A 54 -14.07 -1.16 -0.72
CA ALA A 54 -13.54 -1.72 -1.97
C ALA A 54 -12.29 -2.57 -1.74
N ILE A 55 -11.39 -2.06 -0.91
CA ILE A 55 -10.19 -2.78 -0.46
C ILE A 55 -10.57 -4.07 0.27
N ALA A 56 -11.50 -4.01 1.21
CA ALA A 56 -11.96 -5.16 1.97
C ALA A 56 -12.59 -6.22 1.07
N LYS A 57 -13.38 -5.81 0.07
CA LYS A 57 -14.00 -6.71 -0.94
C LYS A 57 -12.98 -7.38 -1.86
N GLY A 58 -11.74 -6.88 -1.91
CA GLY A 58 -10.68 -7.44 -2.74
C GLY A 58 -10.63 -6.85 -4.15
N PHE A 59 -11.27 -5.70 -4.39
CA PHE A 59 -11.12 -5.05 -5.69
C PHE A 59 -9.67 -4.64 -5.95
N SER A 60 -9.25 -4.75 -7.21
CA SER A 60 -7.89 -4.48 -7.66
C SER A 60 -7.86 -4.34 -9.18
N PRO A 61 -7.09 -3.40 -9.76
CA PRO A 61 -6.36 -2.33 -9.08
C PRO A 61 -7.28 -1.19 -8.60
N ILE A 62 -6.94 -0.59 -7.46
CA ILE A 62 -7.63 0.60 -6.92
C ILE A 62 -6.75 1.83 -7.13
N VAL A 63 -7.33 2.94 -7.58
CA VAL A 63 -6.66 4.24 -7.69
C VAL A 63 -7.40 5.25 -6.81
N GLN A 64 -6.75 5.75 -5.76
CA GLN A 64 -7.31 6.76 -4.88
C GLN A 64 -6.62 8.11 -5.10
N VAL A 65 -7.36 9.06 -5.65
CA VAL A 65 -6.95 10.45 -5.84
C VAL A 65 -7.56 11.31 -4.74
N GLN A 66 -6.73 11.81 -3.83
CA GLN A 66 -7.17 12.62 -2.69
C GLN A 66 -6.06 13.59 -2.26
N GLY A 67 -6.43 14.82 -1.90
CA GLY A 67 -5.48 15.85 -1.44
C GLY A 67 -4.53 15.40 -0.32
N THR A 68 -3.41 16.09 -0.17
CA THR A 68 -2.45 15.84 0.92
C THR A 68 -3.13 16.05 2.28
N GLY A 69 -2.86 15.14 3.22
CA GLY A 69 -3.54 15.12 4.52
C GLY A 69 -4.97 14.57 4.51
N GLY A 70 -5.50 14.12 3.37
CA GLY A 70 -6.83 13.50 3.25
C GLY A 70 -6.98 12.14 3.96
N GLY A 71 -5.86 11.56 4.45
CA GLY A 71 -5.87 10.31 5.19
C GLY A 71 -5.74 9.07 4.32
N LYS A 72 -5.10 9.18 3.14
CA LYS A 72 -4.81 8.03 2.25
C LYS A 72 -4.10 6.87 2.96
N SER A 73 -3.27 7.17 3.97
CA SER A 73 -2.60 6.13 4.75
C SER A 73 -3.55 5.18 5.47
N LEU A 74 -4.74 5.64 5.84
CA LEU A 74 -5.77 4.79 6.45
C LEU A 74 -6.15 3.60 5.56
N SER A 75 -6.17 3.82 4.24
CA SER A 75 -6.54 2.82 3.24
C SER A 75 -5.61 1.60 3.23
N PHE A 76 -4.37 1.71 3.73
CA PHE A 76 -3.49 0.55 3.92
C PHE A 76 -3.31 0.14 5.39
N MET A 77 -3.32 1.11 6.31
CA MET A 77 -3.12 0.85 7.73
C MET A 77 -4.27 0.08 8.36
N LEU A 78 -5.53 0.49 8.12
CA LEU A 78 -6.68 -0.17 8.74
C LEU A 78 -6.82 -1.64 8.28
N PRO A 79 -6.68 -1.98 6.99
CA PRO A 79 -6.67 -3.37 6.59
C PRO A 79 -5.52 -4.19 7.20
N ALA A 80 -4.31 -3.63 7.29
CA ALA A 80 -3.18 -4.29 7.95
C ALA A 80 -3.46 -4.52 9.45
N TYR A 81 -4.15 -3.58 10.11
CA TYR A 81 -4.57 -3.71 11.51
C TYR A 81 -5.61 -4.83 11.69
N CYS A 82 -6.52 -5.00 10.73
CA CYS A 82 -7.57 -6.03 10.78
C CYS A 82 -7.04 -7.44 10.47
N ALA A 83 -5.95 -7.55 9.70
CA ALA A 83 -5.32 -8.80 9.29
C ALA A 83 -3.78 -8.72 9.46
N PRO A 84 -3.28 -8.69 10.71
CA PRO A 84 -1.87 -8.39 10.99
C PRO A 84 -0.89 -9.49 10.59
N ASP A 85 -1.38 -10.70 10.32
CA ASP A 85 -0.65 -11.86 9.82
C ASP A 85 -0.35 -11.79 8.31
N GLY A 86 -0.85 -10.76 7.62
CA GLY A 86 -0.54 -10.45 6.23
C GLY A 86 0.36 -9.23 6.11
N ILE A 87 1.15 -9.19 5.04
CA ILE A 87 2.06 -8.09 4.73
C ILE A 87 1.43 -7.17 3.69
N THR A 88 1.43 -5.88 4.00
CA THR A 88 1.23 -4.80 3.05
C THR A 88 2.58 -4.20 2.68
N LEU A 89 2.97 -4.32 1.41
CA LEU A 89 4.14 -3.63 0.89
C LEU A 89 3.74 -2.21 0.46
N VAL A 90 4.48 -1.20 0.92
CA VAL A 90 4.21 0.20 0.60
C VAL A 90 5.44 0.79 -0.09
N VAL A 91 5.30 1.08 -1.39
CA VAL A 91 6.30 1.75 -2.21
C VAL A 91 6.18 3.25 -2.01
N VAL A 92 7.19 3.87 -1.40
CA VAL A 92 7.24 5.30 -1.08
C VAL A 92 8.47 5.96 -1.69
N PRO A 93 8.32 7.06 -2.46
CA PRO A 93 9.45 7.71 -3.12
C PRO A 93 10.27 8.63 -2.20
N LEU A 94 9.65 9.20 -1.16
CA LEU A 94 10.31 10.21 -0.30
C LEU A 94 10.66 9.64 1.08
N VAL A 95 11.94 9.75 1.45
CA VAL A 95 12.47 9.30 2.75
C VAL A 95 11.78 10.02 3.92
N ALA A 96 11.54 11.33 3.82
CA ALA A 96 10.87 12.10 4.88
C ALA A 96 9.41 11.64 5.11
N LEU A 97 8.73 11.20 4.06
CA LEU A 97 7.36 10.68 4.17
C LEU A 97 7.34 9.32 4.87
N ARG A 98 8.38 8.51 4.66
CA ARG A 98 8.52 7.19 5.27
C ARG A 98 8.61 7.26 6.80
N GLU A 99 9.36 8.20 7.35
CA GLU A 99 9.51 8.35 8.81
C GLU A 99 8.17 8.72 9.47
N ASP A 100 7.41 9.64 8.88
CA ASP A 100 6.08 9.99 9.36
C ASP A 100 5.09 8.81 9.25
N LEU A 101 5.15 8.04 8.15
CA LEU A 101 4.32 6.84 8.01
C LEU A 101 4.68 5.75 9.03
N GLN A 102 5.97 5.55 9.31
CA GLN A 102 6.41 4.61 10.36
C GLN A 102 5.92 5.05 11.73
N ARG A 103 6.06 6.34 12.07
CA ARG A 103 5.54 6.89 13.33
C ARG A 103 4.04 6.61 13.48
N ARG A 104 3.25 6.88 12.44
CA ARG A 104 1.79 6.60 12.44
C ARG A 104 1.49 5.10 12.58
N CYS A 105 2.29 4.22 11.96
CA CYS A 105 2.14 2.77 12.14
C CYS A 105 2.36 2.39 13.61
N THR A 106 3.44 2.86 14.23
CA THR A 106 3.72 2.62 15.65
C THR A 106 2.60 3.11 16.55
N GLU A 107 2.09 4.32 16.31
CA GLU A 107 0.96 4.90 17.07
C GLU A 107 -0.32 4.06 16.94
N ALA A 108 -0.55 3.48 15.76
CA ALA A 108 -1.65 2.56 15.50
C ALA A 108 -1.43 1.13 16.03
N GLY A 109 -0.27 0.84 16.65
CA GLY A 109 0.10 -0.51 17.10
C GLY A 109 0.49 -1.47 15.96
N LEU A 110 0.80 -0.93 14.78
CA LEU A 110 1.26 -1.69 13.62
C LEU A 110 2.77 -1.81 13.61
N ARG A 111 3.27 -3.04 13.50
CA ARG A 111 4.69 -3.28 13.28
C ARG A 111 5.05 -3.09 11.82
N SER A 112 6.04 -2.23 11.60
CA SER A 112 6.49 -1.87 10.27
C SER A 112 8.00 -1.70 10.23
N PHE A 113 8.62 -1.96 9.07
CA PHE A 113 10.04 -1.68 8.87
C PHE A 113 10.31 -1.20 7.44
N VAL A 114 11.51 -0.68 7.23
CA VAL A 114 12.02 -0.27 5.93
C VAL A 114 12.92 -1.37 5.40
N TYR A 115 12.62 -1.91 4.23
CA TYR A 115 13.52 -2.87 3.60
C TYR A 115 14.84 -2.21 3.23
N ARG A 116 15.94 -2.82 3.67
CA ARG A 116 17.31 -2.43 3.34
C ARG A 116 18.09 -3.68 2.94
N ALA A 117 18.75 -3.63 1.79
CA ALA A 117 19.51 -4.76 1.28
C ALA A 117 20.66 -5.10 2.24
N GLY A 118 20.79 -6.38 2.61
CA GLY A 118 21.83 -6.86 3.52
C GLY A 118 21.48 -6.74 5.01
N GLU A 119 20.36 -6.11 5.36
CA GLU A 119 19.89 -6.09 6.74
C GLU A 119 18.92 -7.25 7.02
N PRO A 120 18.88 -7.78 8.26
CA PRO A 120 17.89 -8.78 8.63
C PRO A 120 16.46 -8.26 8.42
N THR A 121 15.63 -9.04 7.74
CA THR A 121 14.21 -8.72 7.60
C THR A 121 13.47 -9.19 8.86
N ASP A 122 12.76 -8.28 9.52
CA ASP A 122 11.85 -8.67 10.59
C ASP A 122 10.73 -9.55 9.99
N SER A 123 10.46 -10.65 10.68
CA SER A 123 9.52 -11.66 10.22
C SER A 123 8.12 -11.47 10.79
N ASP A 124 7.98 -10.55 11.75
CA ASP A 124 6.74 -10.35 12.49
C ASP A 124 6.25 -8.90 12.30
N VAL A 125 5.92 -8.58 11.04
CA VAL A 125 5.51 -7.24 10.61
C VAL A 125 4.29 -7.31 9.71
N SER A 126 3.48 -6.26 9.73
CA SER A 126 2.28 -6.14 8.89
C SER A 126 2.50 -5.18 7.73
N ILE A 127 3.52 -4.30 7.82
CA ILE A 127 3.83 -3.29 6.80
C ILE A 127 5.32 -3.28 6.49
N VAL A 128 5.66 -3.28 5.21
CA VAL A 128 7.04 -3.13 4.73
C VAL A 128 7.11 -1.91 3.83
N PHE A 129 8.02 -0.98 4.13
CA PHE A 129 8.28 0.17 3.28
C PHE A 129 9.46 -0.12 2.35
N VAL A 130 9.32 0.26 1.07
CA VAL A 130 10.37 0.12 0.06
C VAL A 130 10.36 1.36 -0.83
N THR A 131 11.51 1.70 -1.43
CA THR A 131 11.58 2.75 -2.45
C THR A 131 11.47 2.15 -3.86
N PRO A 132 11.06 2.91 -4.89
CA PRO A 132 11.02 2.40 -6.27
C PRO A 132 12.36 1.82 -6.75
N GLU A 133 13.48 2.42 -6.35
CA GLU A 133 14.83 1.97 -6.73
C GLU A 133 15.18 0.67 -6.04
N THR A 134 14.79 0.52 -4.77
CA THR A 134 15.02 -0.74 -4.03
C THR A 134 14.14 -1.85 -4.58
N LEU A 135 12.91 -1.54 -4.99
CA LEU A 135 11.94 -2.49 -5.54
C LEU A 135 12.50 -3.28 -6.73
N VAL A 136 13.28 -2.64 -7.60
CA VAL A 136 13.83 -3.27 -8.81
C VAL A 136 15.13 -4.06 -8.57
N THR A 137 15.68 -4.01 -7.35
CA THR A 137 16.91 -4.75 -7.05
C THR A 137 16.68 -6.25 -6.98
N LYS A 138 17.67 -7.05 -7.39
CA LYS A 138 17.62 -8.53 -7.31
C LYS A 138 17.37 -9.05 -5.89
N SER A 139 17.96 -8.39 -4.89
CA SER A 139 17.78 -8.74 -3.47
C SER A 139 16.33 -8.56 -3.03
N PHE A 140 15.71 -7.44 -3.41
CA PHE A 140 14.30 -7.20 -3.11
C PHE A 140 13.38 -8.17 -3.87
N GLN A 141 13.66 -8.42 -5.16
CA GLN A 141 12.89 -9.39 -5.95
C GLN A 141 12.93 -10.80 -5.33
N THR A 142 14.07 -11.21 -4.77
CA THR A 142 14.19 -12.46 -4.02
C THR A 142 13.33 -12.46 -2.75
N TYR A 143 13.30 -11.34 -2.03
CA TYR A 143 12.43 -11.18 -0.86
C TYR A 143 10.95 -11.21 -1.24
N LEU A 144 10.55 -10.48 -2.29
CA LEU A 144 9.18 -10.44 -2.81
C LEU A 144 8.70 -11.84 -3.22
N ALA A 145 9.52 -12.59 -3.95
CA ALA A 145 9.21 -13.96 -4.35
C ALA A 145 8.95 -14.88 -3.13
N ARG A 146 9.73 -14.73 -2.05
CA ARG A 146 9.48 -15.47 -0.79
C ARG A 146 8.14 -15.10 -0.16
N LEU A 147 7.77 -13.82 -0.15
CA LEU A 147 6.47 -13.39 0.37
C LEU A 147 5.30 -13.95 -0.45
N GLN A 148 5.47 -14.03 -1.77
CA GLN A 148 4.48 -14.62 -2.68
C GLN A 148 4.37 -16.13 -2.48
N GLN A 149 5.50 -16.85 -2.43
CA GLN A 149 5.56 -18.30 -2.19
C GLN A 149 4.92 -18.69 -0.86
N ASN A 150 5.19 -17.90 0.20
CA ASN A 150 4.61 -18.12 1.52
C ASN A 150 3.16 -17.61 1.64
N GLN A 151 2.60 -17.04 0.56
CA GLN A 151 1.32 -16.34 0.55
C GLN A 151 1.15 -15.35 1.71
N SER A 152 2.23 -14.68 2.13
CA SER A 152 2.18 -13.68 3.20
C SER A 152 1.91 -12.28 2.68
N LEU A 153 2.14 -12.02 1.39
CA LEU A 153 1.83 -10.73 0.76
C LEU A 153 0.34 -10.61 0.43
N ASP A 154 -0.33 -9.63 1.03
CA ASP A 154 -1.74 -9.34 0.77
C ASP A 154 -1.93 -8.32 -0.35
N ARG A 155 -1.09 -7.29 -0.34
CA ARG A 155 -1.26 -6.13 -1.21
C ARG A 155 0.03 -5.34 -1.40
N ILE A 156 0.10 -4.61 -2.50
CA ILE A 156 1.11 -3.59 -2.75
C ILE A 156 0.41 -2.24 -2.92
N VAL A 157 0.93 -1.25 -2.20
CA VAL A 157 0.50 0.14 -2.23
C VAL A 157 1.61 0.95 -2.88
N VAL A 158 1.28 1.77 -3.86
CA VAL A 158 2.22 2.72 -4.48
C VAL A 158 1.79 4.14 -4.13
N ASP A 159 2.59 4.79 -3.29
CA ASP A 159 2.38 6.17 -2.91
C ASP A 159 3.01 7.14 -3.91
N GLU A 160 2.39 8.31 -4.05
CA GLU A 160 2.69 9.29 -5.10
C GLU A 160 2.87 8.64 -6.49
N CYS A 161 1.93 7.77 -6.84
CA CYS A 161 1.99 6.97 -8.07
C CYS A 161 2.11 7.80 -9.34
N HIS A 162 1.69 9.07 -9.29
CA HIS A 162 1.76 10.02 -10.39
C HIS A 162 3.18 10.36 -10.83
N LEU A 163 4.22 10.12 -10.01
CA LEU A 163 5.62 10.39 -10.37
C LEU A 163 6.10 9.60 -11.60
N VAL A 164 5.42 8.50 -11.94
CA VAL A 164 5.65 7.78 -13.21
C VAL A 164 5.41 8.67 -14.44
N LEU A 165 4.52 9.66 -14.32
CA LEU A 165 4.22 10.60 -15.40
C LEU A 165 5.32 11.63 -15.57
N ASP A 166 5.95 12.08 -14.49
CA ASP A 166 7.11 12.99 -14.57
C ASP A 166 8.25 12.34 -15.35
N VAL A 167 8.44 11.04 -15.17
CA VAL A 167 9.36 10.21 -15.94
C VAL A 167 8.97 10.12 -17.41
N LEU A 168 7.68 9.91 -17.69
CA LEU A 168 7.16 9.76 -19.06
C LEU A 168 7.28 11.07 -19.86
N TYR A 169 6.98 12.21 -19.22
CA TYR A 169 6.96 13.53 -19.85
C TYR A 169 8.33 14.24 -19.82
N SER A 170 9.32 13.69 -19.13
CA SER A 170 10.65 14.29 -19.12
C SER A 170 11.34 14.16 -20.48
N ALA A 171 11.89 15.29 -20.94
CA ALA A 171 12.60 15.39 -22.21
C ALA A 171 13.75 14.36 -22.29
N PRO A 172 14.04 13.80 -23.49
CA PRO A 172 15.05 12.74 -23.66
C PRO A 172 16.45 13.10 -23.14
N ASN A 173 16.77 14.40 -23.01
CA ASN A 173 18.07 14.88 -22.52
C ASN A 173 18.08 15.19 -21.01
N LYS A 174 16.96 15.00 -20.29
CA LYS A 174 16.92 15.18 -18.84
C LYS A 174 17.11 13.81 -18.19
N LYS A 175 18.27 13.60 -17.55
CA LYS A 175 18.57 12.38 -16.80
C LYS A 175 17.67 12.34 -15.56
N VAL A 176 16.43 11.90 -15.71
CA VAL A 176 15.55 11.62 -14.57
C VAL A 176 16.10 10.37 -13.91
N ARG A 177 16.49 10.50 -12.64
CA ARG A 177 17.20 9.47 -11.88
C ARG A 177 16.43 8.15 -11.70
N PHE A 178 15.16 8.11 -12.12
CA PHE A 178 14.20 7.05 -11.81
C PHE A 178 13.55 6.42 -13.07
N ARG A 179 14.03 6.75 -14.27
CA ARG A 179 13.30 6.47 -15.51
C ARG A 179 13.13 4.98 -15.80
N GLU A 180 14.11 4.17 -15.47
CA GLU A 180 14.06 2.72 -15.73
C GLU A 180 13.32 1.98 -14.61
N GLU A 181 13.47 2.45 -13.38
CA GLU A 181 12.89 1.87 -12.19
C GLU A 181 11.36 1.94 -12.21
N PHE A 182 10.80 3.08 -12.63
CA PHE A 182 9.34 3.25 -12.76
C PHE A 182 8.73 2.37 -13.87
N VAL A 183 9.45 2.15 -14.97
CA VAL A 183 8.99 1.25 -16.06
C VAL A 183 9.00 -0.21 -15.58
N GLN A 184 10.08 -0.63 -14.93
CA GLN A 184 10.18 -1.99 -14.37
C GLN A 184 9.17 -2.24 -13.26
N MET A 185 8.88 -1.22 -12.44
CA MET A 185 7.89 -1.29 -11.37
C MET A 185 6.51 -1.75 -11.88
N GLY A 186 6.01 -1.20 -13.00
CA GLY A 186 4.71 -1.62 -13.55
C GLY A 186 4.64 -3.13 -13.81
N SER A 187 5.69 -3.69 -14.41
CA SER A 187 5.79 -5.14 -14.66
C SER A 187 5.91 -5.97 -13.37
N ILE A 188 6.70 -5.51 -12.41
CA ILE A 188 6.85 -6.16 -11.09
C ILE A 188 5.52 -6.21 -10.35
N LEU A 189 4.77 -5.11 -10.35
CA LEU A 189 3.48 -5.00 -9.66
C LEU A 189 2.44 -5.94 -10.27
N GLU A 190 2.38 -6.03 -11.60
CA GLU A 190 1.49 -6.97 -12.30
C GLU A 190 1.83 -8.43 -11.94
N GLN A 191 3.11 -8.78 -12.00
CA GLN A 191 3.61 -10.12 -11.66
C GLN A 191 3.45 -10.46 -10.18
N ALA A 192 3.27 -9.46 -9.31
CA ALA A 192 3.06 -9.68 -7.89
C ALA A 192 1.79 -10.50 -7.59
N GLY A 193 0.76 -10.40 -8.46
CA GLY A 193 -0.46 -11.21 -8.36
C GLY A 193 -1.26 -10.99 -7.08
N VAL A 194 -1.15 -9.81 -6.47
CA VAL A 194 -1.81 -9.39 -5.23
C VAL A 194 -2.65 -8.13 -5.46
N GLN A 195 -3.43 -7.70 -4.47
CA GLN A 195 -4.20 -6.46 -4.58
C GLN A 195 -3.26 -5.26 -4.77
N LEU A 196 -3.51 -4.46 -5.80
CA LEU A 196 -2.75 -3.25 -6.10
C LEU A 196 -3.56 -2.00 -5.75
N ILE A 197 -2.92 -1.06 -5.05
CA ILE A 197 -3.54 0.19 -4.62
C ILE A 197 -2.58 1.34 -4.95
N PHE A 198 -3.09 2.36 -5.64
CA PHE A 198 -2.29 3.50 -6.08
C PHE A 198 -2.82 4.79 -5.45
N PHE A 199 -1.93 5.54 -4.80
CA PHE A 199 -2.25 6.79 -4.12
C PHE A 199 -1.62 7.99 -4.81
N THR A 200 -2.40 9.06 -4.90
CA THR A 200 -1.91 10.34 -5.44
C THR A 200 -2.80 11.48 -4.98
N ALA A 201 -2.23 12.68 -4.89
CA ALA A 201 -3.00 13.91 -4.70
C ALA A 201 -3.25 14.67 -6.01
N THR A 202 -2.54 14.33 -7.09
CA THR A 202 -2.31 15.25 -8.23
C THR A 202 -2.55 14.63 -9.59
N LEU A 203 -3.02 13.39 -9.67
CA LEU A 203 -3.33 12.77 -10.97
C LEU A 203 -4.50 13.48 -11.66
N LEU A 204 -4.21 14.24 -12.73
CA LEU A 204 -5.23 14.92 -13.54
C LEU A 204 -6.04 13.91 -14.35
N VAL A 205 -7.27 14.26 -14.72
CA VAL A 205 -8.15 13.40 -15.52
C VAL A 205 -7.53 13.06 -16.88
N ARG A 206 -6.95 14.07 -17.55
CA ARG A 206 -6.28 13.91 -18.85
C ARG A 206 -5.07 12.97 -18.82
N ASP A 207 -4.45 12.79 -17.66
CA ASP A 207 -3.23 11.98 -17.50
C ASP A 207 -3.52 10.54 -17.08
N GLN A 208 -4.77 10.18 -16.77
CA GLN A 208 -5.14 8.84 -16.30
C GLN A 208 -4.77 7.75 -17.30
N THR A 209 -5.05 7.94 -18.59
CA THR A 209 -4.73 6.96 -19.63
C THR A 209 -3.24 6.70 -19.73
N ASN A 210 -2.42 7.76 -19.63
CA ASN A 210 -0.96 7.62 -19.67
C ASN A 210 -0.43 6.96 -18.39
N PHE A 211 -1.02 7.28 -17.23
CA PHE A 211 -0.70 6.63 -15.97
C PHE A 211 -1.01 5.13 -16.02
N TYR A 212 -2.20 4.74 -16.50
CA TYR A 212 -2.59 3.34 -16.64
C TYR A 212 -1.64 2.59 -17.56
N ARG A 213 -1.29 3.17 -18.71
CA ARG A 213 -0.31 2.56 -19.62
C ARG A 213 1.06 2.39 -18.95
N ALA A 214 1.56 3.41 -18.26
CA ALA A 214 2.87 3.35 -17.64
C ALA A 214 2.96 2.34 -16.49
N MET A 215 1.85 2.12 -15.78
CA MET A 215 1.74 1.16 -14.67
C MET A 215 1.22 -0.23 -15.09
N ASN A 216 1.09 -0.47 -16.40
CA ASN A 216 0.50 -1.68 -16.98
C ASN A 216 -0.90 -2.03 -16.43
N LEU A 217 -1.75 -1.03 -16.25
CA LEU A 217 -3.12 -1.18 -15.75
C LEU A 217 -4.12 -1.17 -16.92
N GLN A 218 -5.10 -2.09 -16.84
CA GLN A 218 -6.21 -2.14 -17.79
C GLN A 218 -7.33 -1.19 -17.34
N PRO A 219 -7.68 -0.13 -18.11
CA PRO A 219 -8.63 0.88 -17.66
C PRO A 219 -9.99 0.32 -17.23
N GLY A 220 -10.50 -0.70 -17.92
CA GLY A 220 -11.78 -1.35 -17.61
C GLY A 220 -11.82 -2.14 -16.29
N HIS A 221 -10.67 -2.36 -15.65
CA HIS A 221 -10.57 -3.06 -14.36
C HIS A 221 -10.20 -2.12 -13.20
N VAL A 222 -9.94 -0.83 -13.47
CA VAL A 222 -9.50 0.11 -12.44
C VAL A 222 -10.70 0.64 -11.65
N GLU A 223 -10.67 0.45 -10.34
CA GLU A 223 -11.58 1.12 -9.41
C GLU A 223 -11.02 2.49 -9.02
N LEU A 224 -11.53 3.56 -9.65
CA LEU A 224 -11.10 4.94 -9.43
C LEU A 224 -11.95 5.63 -8.36
N PHE A 225 -11.33 5.99 -7.25
CA PHE A 225 -11.90 6.87 -6.22
C PHE A 225 -11.24 8.25 -6.31
N ARG A 226 -11.99 9.26 -6.72
CA ARG A 226 -11.50 10.63 -6.84
C ARG A 226 -12.27 11.57 -5.93
N GLN A 227 -11.55 12.29 -5.09
CA GLN A 227 -12.08 13.36 -4.26
C GLN A 227 -11.58 14.73 -4.74
N PRO A 228 -12.30 15.83 -4.42
CA PRO A 228 -11.80 17.17 -4.63
C PRO A 228 -10.43 17.36 -3.97
N THR A 229 -9.46 17.89 -4.73
CA THR A 229 -8.09 18.14 -4.27
C THR A 229 -7.87 19.59 -3.85
N THR A 230 -8.82 20.48 -4.17
CA THR A 230 -8.86 21.86 -3.71
C THR A 230 -9.24 21.92 -2.23
N ARG A 231 -8.37 22.49 -1.38
CA ARG A 231 -8.80 22.91 -0.05
C ARG A 231 -9.78 24.05 -0.23
N VAL A 232 -10.99 23.92 0.30
CA VAL A 232 -11.84 25.10 0.53
C VAL A 232 -11.11 25.91 1.59
N ALA A 233 -10.47 27.01 1.19
CA ALA A 233 -9.92 27.96 2.15
C ALA A 233 -11.11 28.57 2.90
N PHE A 234 -11.32 28.17 4.15
CA PHE A 234 -12.16 28.97 5.04
C PHE A 234 -11.40 30.28 5.27
N TYR A 235 -11.85 31.35 4.61
CA TYR A 235 -11.50 32.70 5.02
C TYR A 235 -12.20 32.94 6.37
N TYR A 236 -11.42 33.08 7.44
CA TYR A 236 -11.87 33.63 8.71
C TYR A 236 -11.69 35.15 8.68
#